data_AF-A0A946I9Q7-F1
#
_entry.id   AF-A0A946I9Q7-F1
#
_cell.length_a   1.000
_cell.length_b   1.000
_cell.length_c   1.000
_cell.angle_alpha   90.00
_cell.angle_beta   90.00
_cell.angle_gamma   90.00
#
_symmetry.space_group_name_H-M   'P 1'
#
loop_
_entity.id
_entity.type
_entity.pdbx_description
1 polymer ?
#
loop_
_entity_poly.entity_id
_entity_poly.type
_entity_poly.pdbx_seq_one_letter_code
_entity_poly.pdbx_strand_id
1 'polypeptide(L)'
;MKVIHEFPRSVQEIENTFIPLADGIQLAARIWMPEDALDNPVPAILEFLPYRKRDGTSERDALTHPYYAGHGYACVRVDMRGSGESDGILEDEYLKIEQDNALEVLDWITTQPWCSGNTGIIGISWGGFNGLQIAARRPPSLKAIVTIASTDDRYSDDIHYMGGVMLDDNLSWGANMFAFNSQPPDPAIVGDRWRELWMARLKANNPWVLNWLTHQRRDTFWQHGSVCENYDDIKCAVYAVGGWADGYSNAVPRLLANLKSPCKGLIGPWAHKYPHFAKPGPRIGFLQETLRWWDHWLKGEHTGVMDEPRYRVWMQDSIDPLPYYKERPGRWVAEPSWPSLRIKDEKWFLHPNSLSKKAQRSESLLIQTPQNMGTQQGEWVLFGLDPDGPADQRKDDGASVVFDSEPLTESLEILGTPKLRLRLSSDQSNAFIAARLNDVAPDGASTRVTFGILNLTHRDSHENPEPLAPGKVYDVCLPLNDIAHSFQPGHRIRISLSNTLWPLLWPSPEPVTLTLESASSELTLPVRTDRRGDDELAPFAPPESAPPQSTTQIQPESFSRWVERDEANGTTRANLLIDTGLLRLDSHGWEHGS
;
A
#
# COMPACT_ATOMS: atom_id res chain seq x y z
N MET A 1 -2.63 -5.32 -22.05
CA MET A 1 -2.08 -6.57 -21.46
C MET A 1 -2.30 -7.68 -22.45
N LYS A 2 -1.26 -8.43 -22.79
CA LYS A 2 -1.30 -9.53 -23.74
C LYS A 2 -1.56 -10.83 -22.98
N VAL A 3 -2.58 -11.59 -23.40
CA VAL A 3 -2.88 -12.90 -22.81
C VAL A 3 -2.02 -13.97 -23.48
N ILE A 4 -1.37 -14.80 -22.68
CA ILE A 4 -0.53 -15.91 -23.13
C ILE A 4 -1.30 -17.22 -22.96
N HIS A 5 -1.47 -17.96 -24.05
CA HIS A 5 -2.21 -19.22 -24.10
C HIS A 5 -1.29 -20.45 -24.17
N GLU A 6 -0.05 -20.27 -24.61
CA GLU A 6 0.95 -21.33 -24.76
C GLU A 6 2.17 -20.96 -23.92
N PHE A 7 2.54 -21.87 -23.00
CA PHE A 7 3.69 -21.70 -22.12
C PHE A 7 4.80 -22.70 -22.49
N PRO A 8 6.06 -22.44 -22.08
CA PRO A 8 7.17 -23.37 -22.29
C PRO A 8 6.94 -24.78 -21.72
N ARG A 9 6.15 -24.89 -20.64
CA ARG A 9 5.73 -26.17 -20.04
C ARG A 9 4.22 -26.22 -19.90
N SER A 10 3.62 -27.37 -20.18
CA SER A 10 2.20 -27.62 -19.91
C SER A 10 1.93 -27.53 -18.41
N VAL A 11 0.81 -26.89 -18.05
CA VAL A 11 0.43 -26.63 -16.66
C VAL A 11 -0.73 -27.53 -16.27
N GLN A 12 -0.59 -28.23 -15.16
CA GLN A 12 -1.70 -28.86 -14.46
C GLN A 12 -2.13 -28.01 -13.28
N GLU A 13 -3.42 -28.10 -12.96
CA GLU A 13 -4.02 -27.46 -11.82
C GLU A 13 -4.62 -28.49 -10.87
N ILE A 14 -4.29 -28.35 -9.58
CA ILE A 14 -4.96 -29.01 -8.47
C ILE A 14 -5.86 -27.97 -7.81
N GLU A 15 -7.15 -28.00 -8.16
CA GLU A 15 -8.16 -27.05 -7.66
C GLU A 15 -8.20 -26.97 -6.13
N ASN A 16 -8.04 -28.12 -5.45
CA ASN A 16 -7.97 -28.17 -4.01
C ASN A 16 -7.10 -29.33 -3.49
N THR A 17 -6.24 -29.03 -2.54
CA THR A 17 -5.60 -30.00 -1.64
C THR A 17 -5.66 -29.49 -0.20
N PHE A 18 -5.67 -30.40 0.77
CA PHE A 18 -5.63 -30.05 2.18
C PHE A 18 -4.22 -30.28 2.73
N ILE A 19 -3.65 -29.23 3.33
CA ILE A 19 -2.37 -29.25 4.02
C ILE A 19 -2.66 -29.46 5.50
N PRO A 20 -2.36 -30.65 6.06
CA PRO A 20 -2.54 -30.89 7.50
C PRO A 20 -1.45 -30.15 8.28
N LEU A 21 -1.86 -29.44 9.33
CA LEU A 21 -0.97 -28.81 10.30
C LEU A 21 -0.80 -29.70 11.54
N ALA A 22 0.24 -29.42 12.34
CA ALA A 22 0.57 -30.20 13.52
C ALA A 22 -0.51 -30.15 14.62
N ASP A 23 -1.31 -29.09 14.68
CA ASP A 23 -2.42 -28.93 15.61
C ASP A 23 -3.72 -29.61 15.16
N GLY A 24 -3.70 -30.28 14.00
CA GLY A 24 -4.79 -31.09 13.47
C GLY A 24 -5.78 -30.33 12.59
N ILE A 25 -5.59 -29.04 12.35
CA ILE A 25 -6.39 -28.32 11.35
C ILE A 25 -5.86 -28.59 9.93
N GLN A 26 -6.72 -28.41 8.93
CA GLN A 26 -6.35 -28.51 7.53
C GLN A 26 -6.51 -27.16 6.83
N LEU A 27 -5.45 -26.72 6.15
CA LEU A 27 -5.51 -25.55 5.27
C LEU A 27 -5.80 -25.96 3.84
N ALA A 28 -6.74 -25.29 3.19
CA ALA A 28 -7.07 -25.50 1.79
C ALA A 28 -6.08 -24.75 0.89
N ALA A 29 -5.55 -25.44 -0.10
CA ALA A 29 -4.62 -24.89 -1.07
C ALA A 29 -5.04 -25.22 -2.51
N ARG A 30 -4.80 -24.30 -3.43
CA ARG A 30 -4.86 -24.50 -4.88
C ARG A 30 -3.44 -24.46 -5.43
N ILE A 31 -3.11 -25.39 -6.33
CA ILE A 31 -1.75 -25.54 -6.84
C ILE A 31 -1.75 -25.53 -8.37
N TRP A 32 -0.88 -24.72 -8.96
CA TRP A 32 -0.55 -24.78 -10.39
C TRP A 32 0.91 -25.17 -10.53
N MET A 33 1.21 -26.16 -11.35
CA MET A 33 2.59 -26.62 -11.56
C MET A 33 2.75 -27.27 -12.94
N PRO A 34 3.99 -27.43 -13.45
CA PRO A 34 4.22 -28.22 -14.65
C PRO A 34 3.68 -29.65 -14.53
N GLU A 35 3.15 -30.18 -15.63
CA GLU A 35 2.70 -31.58 -15.71
C GLU A 35 3.84 -32.57 -15.41
N ASP A 36 5.06 -32.23 -15.82
CA ASP A 36 6.26 -33.03 -15.63
C ASP A 36 7.01 -32.72 -14.32
N ALA A 37 6.40 -32.00 -13.37
CA ALA A 37 7.06 -31.60 -12.12
C ALA A 37 7.45 -32.78 -11.20
N LEU A 38 6.81 -33.95 -11.35
CA LEU A 38 7.20 -35.16 -10.59
C LEU A 38 8.52 -35.77 -11.09
N ASP A 39 8.76 -35.69 -12.41
CA ASP A 39 10.01 -36.16 -13.02
C ASP A 39 11.09 -35.08 -12.98
N ASN A 40 10.69 -33.81 -13.04
CA ASN A 40 11.54 -32.63 -13.04
C ASN A 40 11.09 -31.63 -11.94
N PRO A 41 11.43 -31.89 -10.66
CA PRO A 41 11.02 -31.04 -9.54
C PRO A 41 11.39 -29.58 -9.71
N VAL A 42 10.49 -28.69 -9.30
CA VAL A 42 10.58 -27.24 -9.51
C VAL A 42 10.55 -26.48 -8.19
N PRO A 43 11.15 -25.27 -8.13
CA PRO A 43 10.94 -24.40 -6.97
C PRO A 43 9.47 -23.99 -6.84
N ALA A 44 9.06 -23.67 -5.61
CA ALA A 44 7.68 -23.28 -5.32
C ALA A 44 7.54 -21.78 -5.00
N ILE A 45 6.39 -21.21 -5.34
CA ILE A 45 6.01 -19.83 -5.00
C ILE A 45 4.74 -19.90 -4.16
N LEU A 46 4.81 -19.44 -2.92
CA LEU A 46 3.69 -19.40 -1.97
C LEU A 46 2.99 -18.04 -2.02
N GLU A 47 1.66 -18.07 -1.99
CA GLU A 47 0.82 -16.91 -1.64
C GLU A 47 -0.18 -17.30 -0.55
N PHE A 48 -0.08 -16.66 0.61
CA PHE A 48 -0.79 -17.00 1.85
C PHE A 48 -1.73 -15.85 2.25
N LEU A 49 -3.05 -16.02 2.14
CA LEU A 49 -4.02 -14.93 2.30
C LEU A 49 -5.35 -15.39 2.91
N PRO A 50 -6.13 -14.47 3.51
CA PRO A 50 -7.46 -14.75 4.05
C PRO A 50 -8.60 -14.49 3.04
N TYR A 51 -8.31 -14.30 1.75
CA TYR A 51 -9.24 -13.74 0.76
C TYR A 51 -9.92 -14.75 -0.17
N ARG A 52 -10.06 -16.01 0.24
CA ARG A 52 -10.78 -17.08 -0.47
C ARG A 52 -10.25 -17.35 -1.90
N LYS A 53 -9.54 -18.47 -2.07
CA LYS A 53 -8.92 -18.86 -3.35
C LYS A 53 -9.90 -19.19 -4.48
N ARG A 54 -11.17 -19.47 -4.15
CA ARG A 54 -12.18 -19.98 -5.10
C ARG A 54 -13.09 -18.90 -5.68
N ASP A 55 -13.12 -17.71 -5.07
CA ASP A 55 -13.87 -16.56 -5.55
C ASP A 55 -13.10 -15.24 -5.34
N GLY A 56 -12.84 -14.85 -4.10
CA GLY A 56 -12.30 -13.52 -3.77
C GLY A 56 -11.02 -13.15 -4.51
N THR A 57 -10.02 -14.05 -4.55
CA THR A 57 -8.78 -13.81 -5.33
C THR A 57 -8.71 -14.56 -6.66
N SER A 58 -9.76 -15.30 -7.05
CA SER A 58 -9.65 -16.32 -8.09
C SER A 58 -9.25 -15.76 -9.47
N GLU A 59 -9.80 -14.61 -9.87
CA GLU A 59 -9.46 -13.96 -11.14
C GLU A 59 -7.99 -13.51 -11.18
N ARG A 60 -7.52 -12.87 -10.10
CA ARG A 60 -6.11 -12.47 -9.97
C ARG A 60 -5.19 -13.69 -10.00
N ASP A 61 -5.59 -14.74 -9.30
CA ASP A 61 -4.84 -15.99 -9.20
C ASP A 61 -4.72 -16.66 -10.59
N ALA A 62 -5.81 -16.68 -11.38
CA ALA A 62 -5.85 -17.19 -12.75
C ALA A 62 -4.95 -16.41 -13.71
N LEU A 63 -4.84 -15.08 -13.55
CA LEU A 63 -3.96 -14.24 -14.38
C LEU A 63 -2.47 -14.43 -14.07
N THR A 64 -2.13 -14.91 -12.87
CA THR A 64 -0.77 -14.85 -12.30
C THR A 64 -0.12 -16.22 -12.15
N HIS A 65 -0.75 -17.14 -11.40
CA HIS A 65 -0.13 -18.40 -10.99
C HIS A 65 0.13 -19.37 -12.15
N PRO A 66 -0.79 -19.55 -13.12
CA PRO A 66 -0.52 -20.38 -14.29
C PRO A 66 0.65 -19.86 -15.14
N TYR A 67 0.85 -18.54 -15.16
CA TYR A 67 1.97 -17.94 -15.90
C TYR A 67 3.31 -18.40 -15.32
N TYR A 68 3.51 -18.28 -14.01
CA TYR A 68 4.72 -18.78 -13.37
C TYR A 68 4.83 -20.30 -13.48
N ALA A 69 3.72 -21.04 -13.32
CA ALA A 69 3.73 -22.49 -13.46
C ALA A 69 4.23 -22.94 -14.84
N GLY A 70 3.75 -22.29 -15.91
CA GLY A 70 4.19 -22.55 -17.27
C GLY A 70 5.67 -22.25 -17.55
N HIS A 71 6.31 -21.48 -16.66
CA HIS A 71 7.75 -21.16 -16.68
C HIS A 71 8.56 -21.97 -15.65
N GLY A 72 8.00 -23.08 -15.15
CA GLY A 72 8.73 -24.05 -14.34
C GLY A 72 8.75 -23.72 -12.84
N TYR A 73 7.60 -23.35 -12.29
CA TYR A 73 7.39 -23.13 -10.85
C TYR A 73 6.17 -23.91 -10.35
N ALA A 74 6.14 -24.29 -9.08
CA ALA A 74 4.92 -24.74 -8.43
C ALA A 74 4.31 -23.58 -7.62
N CYS A 75 3.19 -23.03 -8.08
CA CYS A 75 2.50 -21.94 -7.41
C CYS A 75 1.47 -22.52 -6.43
N VAL A 76 1.60 -22.18 -5.15
CA VAL A 76 0.77 -22.70 -4.05
C VAL A 76 0.02 -21.53 -3.42
N ARG A 77 -1.28 -21.44 -3.69
CA ARG A 77 -2.18 -20.42 -3.12
C ARG A 77 -2.97 -21.03 -1.98
N VAL A 78 -2.78 -20.53 -0.76
CA VAL A 78 -3.35 -21.12 0.47
C VAL A 78 -4.33 -20.19 1.14
N ASP A 79 -5.54 -20.67 1.40
CA ASP A 79 -6.46 -19.98 2.30
C ASP A 79 -5.97 -20.17 3.73
N MET A 80 -5.75 -19.05 4.42
CA MET A 80 -5.31 -19.05 5.81
C MET A 80 -6.32 -19.72 6.74
N ARG A 81 -5.86 -20.10 7.94
CA ARG A 81 -6.72 -20.57 9.03
C ARG A 81 -7.99 -19.71 9.14
N GLY A 82 -9.14 -20.37 9.16
CA GLY A 82 -10.45 -19.72 9.31
C GLY A 82 -10.97 -18.94 8.10
N SER A 83 -10.26 -18.95 6.98
CA SER A 83 -10.69 -18.33 5.72
C SER A 83 -10.99 -19.37 4.65
N GLY A 84 -11.82 -19.01 3.66
CA GLY A 84 -12.19 -19.90 2.54
C GLY A 84 -12.57 -21.29 3.02
N GLU A 85 -11.94 -22.31 2.43
CA GLU A 85 -12.20 -23.72 2.73
C GLU A 85 -11.32 -24.30 3.87
N SER A 86 -10.48 -23.48 4.52
CA SER A 86 -9.59 -23.92 5.61
C SER A 86 -10.32 -24.08 6.94
N ASP A 87 -9.89 -25.06 7.74
CA ASP A 87 -10.38 -25.22 9.11
C ASP A 87 -9.95 -24.03 10.02
N GLY A 88 -10.56 -23.95 11.20
CA GLY A 88 -10.21 -22.99 12.25
C GLY A 88 -10.94 -21.65 12.17
N ILE A 89 -10.40 -20.65 12.87
CA ILE A 89 -10.95 -19.31 13.04
C ILE A 89 -9.85 -18.30 12.75
N LEU A 90 -10.19 -17.22 12.04
CA LEU A 90 -9.32 -16.06 11.85
C LEU A 90 -9.67 -15.04 12.95
N GLU A 91 -8.79 -14.86 13.92
CA GLU A 91 -9.10 -14.09 15.14
C GLU A 91 -8.77 -12.59 15.02
N ASP A 92 -7.73 -12.24 14.27
CA ASP A 92 -7.26 -10.87 14.00
C ASP A 92 -6.25 -10.93 12.83
N GLU A 93 -5.65 -9.81 12.50
CA GLU A 93 -4.66 -9.68 11.44
C GLU A 93 -3.19 -9.80 11.89
N TYR A 94 -2.41 -10.56 11.12
CA TYR A 94 -0.96 -10.75 11.27
C TYR A 94 -0.53 -11.33 12.62
N LEU A 95 -1.37 -12.20 13.19
CA LEU A 95 -1.07 -12.90 14.43
C LEU A 95 0.13 -13.84 14.25
N LYS A 96 0.84 -14.12 15.35
CA LYS A 96 1.95 -15.07 15.34
C LYS A 96 1.55 -16.45 14.76
N ILE A 97 0.33 -16.90 15.04
CA ILE A 97 -0.19 -18.19 14.56
C ILE A 97 -0.27 -18.25 13.03
N GLU A 98 -0.57 -17.13 12.37
CA GLU A 98 -0.55 -17.05 10.90
C GLU A 98 0.87 -17.34 10.37
N GLN A 99 1.89 -16.72 10.97
CA GLN A 99 3.28 -16.94 10.59
C GLN A 99 3.71 -18.39 10.87
N ASP A 100 3.34 -18.93 12.03
CA ASP A 100 3.67 -20.32 12.39
C ASP A 100 3.03 -21.32 11.40
N ASN A 101 1.77 -21.10 11.01
CA ASN A 101 1.10 -21.93 10.00
C ASN A 101 1.76 -21.81 8.62
N ALA A 102 2.23 -20.61 8.24
CA ALA A 102 2.96 -20.44 6.98
C ALA A 102 4.31 -21.17 6.99
N LEU A 103 5.02 -21.25 8.13
CA LEU A 103 6.24 -22.04 8.24
C LEU A 103 5.97 -23.54 8.04
N GLU A 104 4.91 -24.07 8.65
CA GLU A 104 4.49 -25.46 8.44
C GLU A 104 4.09 -25.74 6.98
N VAL A 105 3.45 -24.78 6.31
CA VAL A 105 3.13 -24.87 4.88
C VAL A 105 4.41 -24.91 4.03
N LEU A 106 5.40 -24.07 4.32
CA LEU A 106 6.68 -24.10 3.61
C LEU A 106 7.41 -25.44 3.82
N ASP A 107 7.43 -25.95 5.05
CA ASP A 107 7.98 -27.27 5.35
C ASP A 107 7.22 -28.36 4.56
N TRP A 108 5.88 -28.34 4.58
CA TRP A 108 5.07 -29.28 3.80
C TRP A 108 5.40 -29.21 2.30
N ILE A 109 5.48 -28.01 1.71
CA ILE A 109 5.86 -27.81 0.31
C ILE A 109 7.19 -28.50 -0.01
N THR A 110 8.20 -28.32 0.85
CA THR A 110 9.55 -28.88 0.59
C THR A 110 9.62 -30.39 0.67
N THR A 111 8.64 -31.03 1.32
CA THR A 111 8.55 -32.50 1.37
C THR A 111 7.85 -33.12 0.15
N GLN A 112 7.22 -32.29 -0.69
CA GLN A 112 6.51 -32.80 -1.85
C GLN A 112 7.47 -33.26 -2.95
N PRO A 113 7.18 -34.37 -3.66
CA PRO A 113 8.07 -34.92 -4.68
C PRO A 113 8.28 -33.99 -5.87
N TRP A 114 7.37 -33.04 -6.10
CA TRP A 114 7.46 -32.05 -7.17
C TRP A 114 8.29 -30.81 -6.78
N CYS A 115 8.70 -30.65 -5.51
CA CYS A 115 9.43 -29.48 -5.05
C CYS A 115 10.95 -29.70 -5.11
N SER A 116 11.70 -28.72 -5.63
CA SER A 116 13.17 -28.73 -5.65
C SER A 116 13.81 -28.34 -4.32
N GLY A 117 13.02 -27.92 -3.33
CA GLY A 117 13.46 -27.48 -1.99
C GLY A 117 13.64 -25.96 -1.85
N ASN A 118 13.65 -25.19 -2.94
CA ASN A 118 13.65 -23.73 -2.88
C ASN A 118 12.24 -23.17 -2.96
N THR A 119 11.94 -22.18 -2.14
CA THR A 119 10.64 -21.50 -2.07
C THR A 119 10.80 -19.99 -2.18
N GLY A 120 9.81 -19.34 -2.77
CA GLY A 120 9.59 -17.90 -2.72
C GLY A 120 8.20 -17.55 -2.18
N ILE A 121 8.00 -16.30 -1.78
CA ILE A 121 6.68 -15.78 -1.41
C ILE A 121 6.34 -14.56 -2.27
N ILE A 122 5.12 -14.48 -2.77
CA ILE A 122 4.58 -13.28 -3.42
C ILE A 122 3.24 -12.92 -2.81
N GLY A 123 2.99 -11.63 -2.65
CA GLY A 123 1.69 -11.14 -2.23
C GLY A 123 1.58 -9.64 -2.30
N ILE A 124 0.33 -9.17 -2.40
CA ILE A 124 -0.05 -7.76 -2.27
C ILE A 124 -0.77 -7.55 -0.94
N SER A 125 -0.65 -6.35 -0.37
CA SER A 125 -1.37 -6.00 0.85
C SER A 125 -1.00 -7.00 1.95
N TRP A 126 -1.98 -7.61 2.60
CA TRP A 126 -1.79 -8.73 3.54
C TRP A 126 -0.73 -9.75 3.14
N GLY A 127 -0.69 -10.21 1.88
CA GLY A 127 0.31 -11.18 1.43
C GLY A 127 1.72 -10.60 1.31
N GLY A 128 1.83 -9.29 1.09
CA GLY A 128 3.11 -8.58 1.15
C GLY A 128 3.57 -8.41 2.59
N PHE A 129 2.68 -7.99 3.49
CA PHE A 129 2.96 -7.82 4.92
C PHE A 129 3.40 -9.13 5.56
N ASN A 130 2.59 -10.19 5.40
CA ASN A 130 2.94 -11.49 5.97
C ASN A 130 4.16 -12.10 5.27
N GLY A 131 4.40 -11.81 3.98
CA GLY A 131 5.61 -12.21 3.28
C GLY A 131 6.87 -11.64 3.94
N LEU A 132 6.86 -10.37 4.33
CA LEU A 132 7.93 -9.75 5.12
C LEU A 132 8.07 -10.38 6.50
N GLN A 133 6.95 -10.60 7.21
CA GLN A 133 6.95 -11.18 8.56
C GLN A 133 7.46 -12.62 8.56
N ILE A 134 7.03 -13.45 7.60
CA ILE A 134 7.49 -14.84 7.42
C ILE A 134 8.97 -14.85 7.04
N ALA A 135 9.42 -13.91 6.18
CA ALA A 135 10.83 -13.78 5.84
C ALA A 135 11.71 -13.48 7.07
N ALA A 136 11.22 -12.68 8.02
CA ALA A 136 11.89 -12.40 9.29
C ALA A 136 12.00 -13.65 10.19
N ARG A 137 11.14 -14.66 9.99
CA ARG A 137 11.22 -15.97 10.67
C ARG A 137 12.27 -16.91 10.07
N ARG A 138 12.90 -16.52 8.95
CA ARG A 138 14.05 -17.19 8.30
C ARG A 138 13.83 -18.67 7.98
N PRO A 139 12.69 -19.08 7.38
CA PRO A 139 12.51 -20.46 6.94
C PRO A 139 13.65 -20.87 5.98
N PRO A 140 14.31 -22.03 6.19
CA PRO A 140 15.50 -22.40 5.41
C PRO A 140 15.28 -22.50 3.89
N SER A 141 14.07 -22.86 3.47
CA SER A 141 13.69 -22.99 2.06
C SER A 141 13.47 -21.65 1.36
N LEU A 142 13.21 -20.57 2.11
CA LEU A 142 12.82 -19.28 1.54
C LEU A 142 14.04 -18.50 1.04
N LYS A 143 14.14 -18.34 -0.28
CA LYS A 143 15.30 -17.67 -0.91
C LYS A 143 14.99 -16.25 -1.37
N ALA A 144 13.75 -15.97 -1.73
CA ALA A 144 13.33 -14.63 -2.12
C ALA A 144 11.85 -14.36 -1.88
N ILE A 145 11.49 -13.09 -1.70
CA ILE A 145 10.11 -12.62 -1.67
C ILE A 145 9.89 -11.48 -2.68
N VAL A 146 8.65 -11.31 -3.11
CA VAL A 146 8.14 -10.13 -3.80
C VAL A 146 6.99 -9.58 -2.96
N THR A 147 7.23 -8.45 -2.30
CA THR A 147 6.26 -7.79 -1.43
C THR A 147 5.67 -6.57 -2.12
N ILE A 148 4.35 -6.53 -2.28
CA ILE A 148 3.66 -5.52 -3.09
C ILE A 148 2.71 -4.72 -2.20
N ALA A 149 2.76 -3.38 -2.26
CA ALA A 149 1.85 -2.48 -1.52
C ALA A 149 1.69 -2.91 -0.04
N SER A 150 2.81 -3.02 0.65
CA SER A 150 2.94 -3.56 2.00
C SER A 150 3.63 -2.59 2.94
N THR A 151 3.39 -2.68 4.24
CA THR A 151 4.16 -1.91 5.23
C THR A 151 5.22 -2.71 5.97
N ASP A 152 6.26 -2.01 6.44
CA ASP A 152 7.22 -2.50 7.42
C ASP A 152 6.93 -2.04 8.86
N ASP A 153 5.98 -1.11 9.05
CA ASP A 153 5.54 -0.59 10.35
C ASP A 153 4.00 -0.48 10.42
N ARG A 154 3.37 -1.38 11.17
CA ARG A 154 1.90 -1.50 11.27
C ARG A 154 1.22 -0.33 11.99
N TYR A 155 1.96 0.52 12.70
CA TYR A 155 1.34 1.67 13.36
C TYR A 155 1.42 2.93 12.51
N SER A 156 2.59 3.25 11.96
CA SER A 156 2.80 4.56 11.34
C SER A 156 2.42 4.62 9.86
N ASP A 157 2.26 3.47 9.21
CA ASP A 157 2.08 3.36 7.77
C ASP A 157 1.19 2.16 7.42
N ASP A 158 0.05 2.10 8.09
CA ASP A 158 -1.01 1.09 7.90
C ASP A 158 -2.38 1.77 7.94
N ILE A 159 -3.43 1.10 7.47
CA ILE A 159 -4.82 1.59 7.45
C ILE A 159 -5.36 2.07 8.82
N HIS A 160 -4.65 1.81 9.91
CA HIS A 160 -5.09 2.17 11.26
C HIS A 160 -4.73 3.60 11.62
N TYR A 161 -3.44 3.95 11.54
CA TYR A 161 -2.91 5.22 12.01
C TYR A 161 -1.88 5.78 11.02
N MET A 162 -1.87 7.10 10.90
CA MET A 162 -0.84 7.84 10.17
C MET A 162 -0.44 9.05 11.01
N GLY A 163 0.85 9.13 11.36
CA GLY A 163 1.37 10.21 12.20
C GLY A 163 0.74 10.29 13.60
N GLY A 164 0.17 9.20 14.11
CA GLY A 164 -0.56 9.17 15.39
C GLY A 164 -1.99 9.68 15.34
N VAL A 165 -2.55 9.88 14.13
CA VAL A 165 -3.98 10.17 13.92
C VAL A 165 -4.62 8.95 13.29
N MET A 166 -5.84 8.62 13.72
CA MET A 166 -6.58 7.47 13.19
C MET A 166 -7.14 7.79 11.80
N LEU A 167 -6.89 6.88 10.86
CA LEU A 167 -7.46 6.92 9.51
C LEU A 167 -8.89 6.38 9.56
N ASP A 168 -9.77 6.87 8.69
CA ASP A 168 -11.11 6.30 8.54
C ASP A 168 -11.08 4.86 8.00
N ASP A 169 -10.01 4.50 7.29
CA ASP A 169 -9.77 3.14 6.80
C ASP A 169 -9.68 2.10 7.92
N ASN A 170 -9.37 2.50 9.16
CA ASN A 170 -9.44 1.63 10.33
C ASN A 170 -10.85 1.04 10.51
N LEU A 171 -11.88 1.87 10.31
CA LEU A 171 -13.28 1.45 10.40
C LEU A 171 -13.73 0.74 9.13
N SER A 172 -13.36 1.27 7.95
CA SER A 172 -13.75 0.70 6.65
C SER A 172 -13.22 -0.74 6.52
N TRP A 173 -11.95 -0.97 6.85
CA TRP A 173 -11.33 -2.30 6.79
C TRP A 173 -11.89 -3.25 7.83
N GLY A 174 -12.11 -2.78 9.06
CA GLY A 174 -12.71 -3.61 10.11
C GLY A 174 -14.10 -4.11 9.73
N ALA A 175 -14.90 -3.27 9.05
CA ALA A 175 -16.20 -3.67 8.51
C ALA A 175 -16.07 -4.67 7.34
N ASN A 176 -15.13 -4.45 6.42
CA ASN A 176 -14.86 -5.37 5.32
C ASN A 176 -14.44 -6.76 5.82
N MET A 177 -13.51 -6.84 6.76
CA MET A 177 -13.08 -8.12 7.34
C MET A 177 -14.20 -8.79 8.13
N PHE A 178 -15.03 -8.03 8.84
CA PHE A 178 -16.21 -8.58 9.49
C PHE A 178 -17.17 -9.23 8.47
N ALA A 179 -17.35 -8.63 7.30
CA ALA A 179 -18.15 -9.19 6.22
C ALA A 179 -17.50 -10.45 5.60
N PHE A 180 -16.19 -10.39 5.28
CA PHE A 180 -15.45 -11.52 4.70
C PHE A 180 -15.43 -12.74 5.62
N ASN A 181 -15.14 -12.54 6.91
CA ASN A 181 -15.11 -13.61 7.92
C ASN A 181 -16.48 -14.27 8.15
N SER A 182 -17.57 -13.60 7.72
CA SER A 182 -18.93 -14.13 7.80
C SER A 182 -19.31 -15.04 6.63
N GLN A 183 -18.46 -15.18 5.61
CA GLN A 183 -18.76 -15.99 4.43
C GLN A 183 -18.59 -17.51 4.70
N PRO A 184 -19.50 -18.36 4.20
CA PRO A 184 -19.41 -19.80 4.38
C PRO A 184 -18.29 -20.42 3.52
N PRO A 185 -17.64 -21.51 3.96
CA PRO A 185 -16.83 -22.33 3.07
C PRO A 185 -17.71 -23.01 2.01
N ASP A 186 -17.14 -23.38 0.87
CA ASP A 186 -17.92 -24.06 -0.17
C ASP A 186 -18.25 -25.53 0.19
N PRO A 187 -19.53 -25.93 0.26
CA PRO A 187 -19.94 -27.32 0.50
C PRO A 187 -19.41 -28.31 -0.54
N ALA A 188 -19.09 -27.89 -1.76
CA ALA A 188 -18.47 -28.74 -2.77
C ALA A 188 -17.06 -29.21 -2.38
N ILE A 189 -16.38 -28.46 -1.50
CA ILE A 189 -15.02 -28.79 -1.04
C ILE A 189 -15.04 -29.43 0.36
N VAL A 190 -15.79 -28.84 1.31
CA VAL A 190 -15.74 -29.28 2.71
C VAL A 190 -16.87 -30.26 3.09
N GLY A 191 -17.77 -30.58 2.15
CA GLY A 191 -18.89 -31.49 2.33
C GLY A 191 -19.85 -31.03 3.43
N ASP A 192 -20.47 -31.99 4.13
CA ASP A 192 -21.49 -31.71 5.16
C ASP A 192 -20.98 -30.87 6.35
N ARG A 193 -19.65 -30.73 6.51
CA ARG A 193 -19.05 -29.88 7.55
C ARG A 193 -19.22 -28.38 7.29
N TRP A 194 -19.59 -27.96 6.08
CA TRP A 194 -19.63 -26.54 5.70
C TRP A 194 -20.44 -25.69 6.70
N ARG A 195 -21.58 -26.22 7.15
CA ARG A 195 -22.49 -25.52 8.05
C ARG A 195 -21.90 -25.41 9.46
N GLU A 196 -21.24 -26.44 9.95
CA GLU A 196 -20.59 -26.43 11.25
C GLU A 196 -19.47 -25.40 11.27
N LEU A 197 -18.58 -25.42 10.27
CA LEU A 197 -17.50 -24.46 10.11
C LEU A 197 -18.03 -23.02 10.01
N TRP A 198 -19.05 -22.80 9.19
CA TRP A 198 -19.66 -21.49 9.02
C TRP A 198 -20.25 -20.95 10.33
N MET A 199 -21.05 -21.76 11.03
CA MET A 199 -21.65 -21.35 12.30
C MET A 199 -20.60 -21.10 13.40
N ALA A 200 -19.50 -21.87 13.40
CA ALA A 200 -18.38 -21.63 14.30
C ALA A 200 -17.71 -20.27 14.03
N ARG A 201 -17.45 -19.94 12.76
CA ARG A 201 -16.92 -18.64 12.34
C ARG A 201 -17.87 -17.50 12.70
N LEU A 202 -19.15 -17.59 12.37
CA LEU A 202 -20.15 -16.57 12.72
C LEU A 202 -20.22 -16.31 14.24
N LYS A 203 -20.10 -17.37 15.05
CA LYS A 203 -20.11 -17.24 16.52
C LYS A 203 -18.84 -16.59 17.06
N ALA A 204 -17.70 -16.79 16.39
CA ALA A 204 -16.40 -16.25 16.81
C ALA A 204 -16.09 -14.87 16.21
N ASN A 205 -16.76 -14.50 15.11
CA ASN A 205 -16.49 -13.27 14.37
C ASN A 205 -16.90 -12.04 15.19
N ASN A 206 -15.91 -11.37 15.77
CA ASN A 206 -16.08 -10.09 16.46
C ASN A 206 -15.54 -8.96 15.55
N PRO A 207 -16.15 -7.76 15.54
CA PRO A 207 -15.61 -6.64 14.79
C PRO A 207 -14.22 -6.26 15.32
N TRP A 208 -13.18 -6.55 14.53
CA TRP A 208 -11.78 -6.35 14.94
C TRP A 208 -11.44 -4.89 15.24
N VAL A 209 -12.14 -3.95 14.59
CA VAL A 209 -12.02 -2.50 14.88
C VAL A 209 -12.20 -2.18 16.37
N LEU A 210 -13.03 -2.93 17.09
CA LEU A 210 -13.21 -2.72 18.54
C LEU A 210 -11.93 -3.04 19.33
N ASN A 211 -11.15 -4.01 18.87
CA ASN A 211 -9.84 -4.31 19.44
C ASN A 211 -8.85 -3.19 19.09
N TRP A 212 -8.74 -2.85 17.80
CA TRP A 212 -7.78 -1.86 17.31
C TRP A 212 -7.96 -0.48 17.95
N LEU A 213 -9.21 -0.06 18.22
CA LEU A 213 -9.53 1.21 18.89
C LEU A 213 -8.97 1.31 20.33
N THR A 214 -8.62 0.18 20.96
CA THR A 214 -7.97 0.17 22.28
C THR A 214 -6.44 0.36 22.20
N HIS A 215 -5.85 0.24 21.01
CA HIS A 215 -4.42 0.32 20.74
C HIS A 215 -4.03 1.64 20.05
N GLN A 216 -4.39 2.78 20.64
CA GLN A 216 -4.16 4.10 20.02
C GLN A 216 -2.70 4.57 20.00
N ARG A 217 -1.78 3.78 20.54
CA ARG A 217 -0.34 4.07 20.63
C ARG A 217 0.42 2.96 19.94
N ARG A 218 1.68 3.21 19.57
CA ARG A 218 2.59 2.20 19.02
C ARG A 218 3.08 1.23 20.11
N ASP A 219 2.14 0.51 20.71
CA ASP A 219 2.41 -0.49 21.75
C ASP A 219 2.79 -1.86 21.16
N THR A 220 2.89 -2.87 22.03
CA THR A 220 3.31 -4.23 21.66
C THR A 220 2.40 -4.90 20.62
N PHE A 221 1.13 -4.49 20.50
CA PHE A 221 0.19 -5.02 19.52
C PHE A 221 0.69 -4.74 18.10
N TRP A 222 1.06 -3.48 17.82
CA TRP A 222 1.57 -3.07 16.50
C TRP A 222 3.02 -3.51 16.26
N GLN A 223 3.85 -3.47 17.30
CA GLN A 223 5.25 -3.86 17.23
C GLN A 223 5.43 -5.31 16.77
N HIS A 224 4.59 -6.24 17.26
CA HIS A 224 4.68 -7.67 16.92
C HIS A 224 4.62 -7.94 15.41
N GLY A 225 3.78 -7.22 14.68
CA GLY A 225 3.60 -7.39 13.23
C GLY A 225 4.48 -6.48 12.37
N SER A 226 5.40 -5.72 12.97
CA SER A 226 6.24 -4.74 12.28
C SER A 226 7.66 -5.29 12.09
N VAL A 227 8.12 -5.41 10.85
CA VAL A 227 9.49 -5.91 10.58
C VAL A 227 10.56 -4.84 10.77
N CYS A 228 10.16 -3.57 10.88
CA CYS A 228 11.06 -2.46 11.19
C CYS A 228 11.68 -2.56 12.60
N GLU A 229 11.13 -3.38 13.50
CA GLU A 229 11.73 -3.70 14.79
C GLU A 229 13.13 -4.29 14.63
N ASN A 230 13.35 -5.10 13.58
CA ASN A 230 14.65 -5.63 13.26
C ASN A 230 14.75 -6.12 11.81
N TYR A 231 15.18 -5.23 10.91
CA TYR A 231 15.43 -5.58 9.51
C TYR A 231 16.50 -6.68 9.32
N ASP A 232 17.41 -6.88 10.29
CA ASP A 232 18.42 -7.94 10.21
C ASP A 232 17.79 -9.34 10.32
N ASP A 233 16.52 -9.46 10.72
CA ASP A 233 15.82 -10.74 10.76
C ASP A 233 15.51 -11.29 9.37
N ILE A 234 15.41 -10.43 8.35
CA ILE A 234 15.18 -10.85 6.97
C ILE A 234 16.52 -11.19 6.30
N LYS A 235 16.67 -12.46 5.89
CA LYS A 235 17.90 -12.96 5.24
C LYS A 235 17.73 -13.30 3.76
N CYS A 236 16.52 -13.63 3.33
CA CYS A 236 16.23 -13.88 1.93
C CYS A 236 16.27 -12.58 1.11
N ALA A 237 16.30 -12.69 -0.21
CA ALA A 237 16.23 -11.54 -1.09
C ALA A 237 14.83 -10.91 -1.07
N VAL A 238 14.73 -9.58 -1.17
CA VAL A 238 13.45 -8.84 -1.14
C VAL A 238 13.30 -7.98 -2.37
N TYR A 239 12.27 -8.22 -3.18
CA TYR A 239 11.81 -7.25 -4.17
C TYR A 239 10.60 -6.49 -3.60
N ALA A 240 10.82 -5.24 -3.19
CA ALA A 240 9.78 -4.37 -2.66
C ALA A 240 9.13 -3.55 -3.79
N VAL A 241 7.82 -3.67 -3.93
CA VAL A 241 7.06 -3.07 -5.03
C VAL A 241 5.93 -2.21 -4.46
N GLY A 242 5.79 -0.98 -4.95
CA GLY A 242 4.76 -0.05 -4.50
C GLY A 242 4.16 0.77 -5.65
N GLY A 243 3.24 1.67 -5.31
CA GLY A 243 2.62 2.59 -6.23
C GLY A 243 2.46 3.98 -5.61
N TRP A 244 2.64 5.05 -6.38
CA TRP A 244 2.50 6.42 -5.85
C TRP A 244 1.06 6.82 -5.51
N ALA A 245 0.08 6.16 -6.13
CA ALA A 245 -1.32 6.35 -5.79
C ALA A 245 -1.75 5.44 -4.62
N ASP A 246 -0.85 4.60 -4.10
CA ASP A 246 -1.12 3.64 -3.02
C ASP A 246 -0.78 4.22 -1.64
N GLY A 247 -1.51 3.78 -0.61
CA GLY A 247 -1.29 4.18 0.78
C GLY A 247 0.05 3.73 1.38
N TYR A 248 0.64 2.65 0.87
CA TYR A 248 1.85 1.99 1.41
C TYR A 248 3.14 2.35 0.68
N SER A 249 3.16 3.48 -0.06
CA SER A 249 4.31 3.88 -0.88
C SER A 249 5.61 4.10 -0.08
N ASN A 250 5.51 4.44 1.20
CA ASN A 250 6.66 4.80 2.03
C ASN A 250 7.53 3.61 2.44
N ALA A 251 6.99 2.38 2.45
CA ALA A 251 7.72 1.20 2.94
C ALA A 251 8.88 0.79 2.02
N VAL A 252 8.73 0.92 0.71
CA VAL A 252 9.76 0.52 -0.27
C VAL A 252 11.09 1.25 -0.03
N PRO A 253 11.16 2.60 0.04
CA PRO A 253 12.41 3.29 0.33
C PRO A 253 12.95 2.99 1.75
N ARG A 254 12.08 2.74 2.75
CA ARG A 254 12.54 2.35 4.10
C ARG A 254 13.19 0.97 4.12
N LEU A 255 12.59 -0.02 3.46
CA LEU A 255 13.15 -1.35 3.29
C LEU A 255 14.51 -1.29 2.58
N LEU A 256 14.60 -0.55 1.47
CA LEU A 256 15.86 -0.37 0.74
C LEU A 256 16.96 0.28 1.59
N ALA A 257 16.62 1.26 2.43
CA ALA A 257 17.58 1.96 3.26
C ALA A 257 18.12 1.10 4.41
N ASN A 258 17.32 0.16 4.93
CA ASN A 258 17.64 -0.56 6.16
C ASN A 258 17.98 -2.04 5.98
N LEU A 259 17.45 -2.71 4.94
CA LEU A 259 17.76 -4.12 4.68
C LEU A 259 19.23 -4.31 4.27
N LYS A 260 19.89 -5.24 4.96
CA LYS A 260 21.23 -5.74 4.60
C LYS A 260 21.19 -6.93 3.65
N SER A 261 20.05 -7.60 3.54
CA SER A 261 19.84 -8.67 2.55
C SER A 261 19.76 -8.08 1.13
N PRO A 262 19.97 -8.89 0.08
CA PRO A 262 19.78 -8.46 -1.29
C PRO A 262 18.38 -7.86 -1.47
N CYS A 263 18.30 -6.63 -1.99
CA CYS A 263 17.02 -5.95 -2.10
C CYS A 263 16.95 -5.03 -3.31
N LYS A 264 15.83 -5.10 -4.04
CA LYS A 264 15.43 -4.18 -5.12
C LYS A 264 14.12 -3.48 -4.76
N GLY A 265 13.94 -2.27 -5.26
CA GLY A 265 12.71 -1.50 -5.13
C GLY A 265 12.15 -1.07 -6.48
N LEU A 266 10.83 -1.11 -6.59
CA LEU A 266 10.09 -0.65 -7.77
C LEU A 266 8.85 0.14 -7.33
N ILE A 267 8.69 1.38 -7.78
CA ILE A 267 7.44 2.13 -7.58
C ILE A 267 6.94 2.70 -8.90
N GLY A 268 5.73 2.30 -9.29
CA GLY A 268 5.01 2.88 -10.43
C GLY A 268 3.98 3.93 -10.01
N PRO A 269 3.18 4.45 -10.95
CA PRO A 269 2.08 5.37 -10.64
C PRO A 269 0.84 4.67 -10.05
N TRP A 270 0.94 3.38 -9.76
CA TRP A 270 -0.19 2.50 -9.52
C TRP A 270 -0.89 2.80 -8.19
N ALA A 271 -2.18 2.48 -8.16
CA ALA A 271 -2.96 2.30 -6.95
C ALA A 271 -2.70 0.89 -6.36
N HIS A 272 -3.53 0.43 -5.42
CA HIS A 272 -3.40 -0.85 -4.70
C HIS A 272 -3.64 -2.10 -5.58
N LYS A 273 -2.79 -2.32 -6.59
CA LYS A 273 -2.89 -3.41 -7.59
C LYS A 273 -1.53 -3.93 -8.04
N TYR A 274 -1.50 -5.14 -8.59
CA TYR A 274 -0.30 -5.67 -9.22
C TYR A 274 0.05 -4.87 -10.50
N PRO A 275 1.34 -4.59 -10.77
CA PRO A 275 1.73 -3.68 -11.85
C PRO A 275 1.33 -4.07 -13.29
N HIS A 276 1.04 -5.35 -13.56
CA HIS A 276 0.67 -5.82 -14.91
C HIS A 276 -0.80 -5.55 -15.27
N PHE A 277 -1.69 -5.37 -14.29
CA PHE A 277 -3.08 -4.97 -14.49
C PHE A 277 -3.48 -3.70 -13.73
N ALA A 278 -2.51 -3.02 -13.11
CA ALA A 278 -2.73 -1.83 -12.32
C ALA A 278 -3.40 -0.66 -13.08
N LYS A 279 -4.02 0.20 -12.30
CA LYS A 279 -4.52 1.53 -12.66
C LYS A 279 -4.00 2.53 -11.61
N PRO A 280 -3.74 3.81 -11.97
CA PRO A 280 -3.55 4.27 -13.34
C PRO A 280 -2.34 3.56 -13.99
N GLY A 281 -2.30 3.52 -15.33
CA GLY A 281 -1.10 3.11 -16.06
C GLY A 281 0.03 4.17 -16.01
N PRO A 282 1.16 3.92 -16.69
CA PRO A 282 1.40 2.74 -17.52
C PRO A 282 1.59 1.46 -16.71
N ARG A 283 1.10 0.36 -17.28
CA ARG A 283 1.35 -1.01 -16.79
C ARG A 283 2.67 -1.51 -17.34
N ILE A 284 3.28 -2.46 -16.64
CA ILE A 284 4.55 -3.07 -17.04
C ILE A 284 4.43 -4.59 -17.15
N GLY A 285 5.37 -5.23 -17.84
CA GLY A 285 5.64 -6.67 -17.85
C GLY A 285 6.08 -7.18 -16.49
N PHE A 286 5.22 -7.09 -15.48
CA PHE A 286 5.53 -7.43 -14.10
C PHE A 286 5.80 -8.92 -13.91
N LEU A 287 5.03 -9.78 -14.59
CA LEU A 287 5.24 -11.23 -14.51
C LEU A 287 6.58 -11.60 -15.15
N GLN A 288 6.96 -10.95 -16.24
CA GLN A 288 8.29 -11.12 -16.86
C GLN A 288 9.42 -10.64 -15.95
N GLU A 289 9.24 -9.46 -15.33
CA GLU A 289 10.24 -8.90 -14.42
C GLU A 289 10.43 -9.78 -13.18
N THR A 290 9.34 -10.27 -12.59
CA THR A 290 9.40 -11.17 -11.43
C THR A 290 9.87 -12.58 -11.81
N LEU A 291 9.63 -13.07 -13.03
CA LEU A 291 10.26 -14.31 -13.52
C LEU A 291 11.79 -14.22 -13.48
N ARG A 292 12.37 -13.10 -13.94
CA ARG A 292 13.83 -12.89 -13.87
C ARG A 292 14.34 -12.92 -12.43
N TRP A 293 13.55 -12.39 -11.50
CA TRP A 293 13.84 -12.43 -10.06
C TRP A 293 13.78 -13.85 -9.50
N TRP A 294 12.73 -14.60 -9.86
CA TRP A 294 12.58 -15.99 -9.44
C TRP A 294 13.67 -16.90 -10.01
N ASP A 295 13.97 -16.77 -11.29
CA ASP A 295 15.00 -17.59 -11.96
C ASP A 295 16.37 -17.34 -11.32
N HIS A 296 16.64 -16.08 -10.93
CA HIS A 296 17.87 -15.75 -10.22
C HIS A 296 17.96 -16.40 -8.84
N TRP A 297 16.96 -16.19 -7.98
CA TRP A 297 17.04 -16.59 -6.57
C TRP A 297 16.62 -18.03 -6.28
N LEU A 298 15.72 -18.61 -7.08
CA LEU A 298 15.17 -19.95 -6.87
C LEU A 298 15.85 -21.00 -7.75
N LYS A 299 16.36 -20.62 -8.94
CA LYS A 299 17.05 -21.53 -9.87
C LYS A 299 18.55 -21.26 -10.00
N GLY A 300 19.05 -20.13 -9.48
CA GLY A 300 20.47 -19.77 -9.54
C GLY A 300 20.93 -19.25 -10.91
N GLU A 301 20.01 -18.79 -11.74
CA GLU A 301 20.30 -18.31 -13.09
C GLU A 301 20.81 -16.87 -13.10
N HIS A 302 21.65 -16.53 -14.09
CA HIS A 302 22.14 -15.15 -14.26
C HIS A 302 21.22 -14.36 -15.19
N THR A 303 20.18 -13.73 -14.64
CA THR A 303 19.16 -12.98 -15.41
C THR A 303 19.45 -11.49 -15.58
N GLY A 304 20.54 -11.00 -14.99
CA GLY A 304 20.93 -9.58 -14.95
C GLY A 304 20.06 -8.70 -14.04
N VAL A 305 19.05 -9.25 -13.35
CA VAL A 305 18.13 -8.47 -12.50
C VAL A 305 18.86 -7.73 -11.37
N MET A 306 19.96 -8.31 -10.87
CA MET A 306 20.81 -7.74 -9.82
C MET A 306 21.91 -6.80 -10.35
N ASP A 307 22.16 -6.77 -11.65
CA ASP A 307 23.13 -5.85 -12.28
C ASP A 307 22.51 -4.47 -12.55
N GLU A 308 21.19 -4.42 -12.58
CA GLU A 308 20.41 -3.19 -12.76
C GLU A 308 20.39 -2.32 -11.49
N PRO A 309 20.02 -1.02 -11.62
CA PRO A 309 19.86 -0.14 -10.47
C PRO A 309 18.97 -0.74 -9.36
N ARG A 310 19.34 -0.44 -8.12
CA ARG A 310 18.67 -0.96 -6.91
C ARG A 310 17.25 -0.45 -6.79
N TYR A 311 16.98 0.79 -7.18
CA TYR A 311 15.67 1.42 -7.05
C TYR A 311 15.22 2.05 -8.35
N ARG A 312 14.07 1.62 -8.88
CA ARG A 312 13.49 2.16 -10.10
C ARG A 312 12.11 2.73 -9.81
N VAL A 313 11.87 3.97 -10.22
CA VAL A 313 10.64 4.70 -9.86
C VAL A 313 10.05 5.46 -11.03
N TRP A 314 8.74 5.62 -11.04
CA TRP A 314 8.02 6.45 -11.99
C TRP A 314 8.03 7.91 -11.53
N MET A 315 8.81 8.78 -12.17
CA MET A 315 8.75 10.21 -11.93
C MET A 315 7.50 10.78 -12.60
N GLN A 316 6.53 11.22 -11.81
CA GLN A 316 5.26 11.76 -12.31
C GLN A 316 5.44 13.18 -12.86
N ASP A 317 4.78 13.47 -13.98
CA ASP A 317 4.70 14.83 -14.50
C ASP A 317 3.52 15.60 -13.87
N SER A 318 3.59 16.92 -13.82
CA SER A 318 2.43 17.76 -13.53
C SER A 318 1.26 17.46 -14.49
N ILE A 319 0.06 17.33 -13.94
CA ILE A 319 -1.18 17.20 -14.71
C ILE A 319 -2.33 17.85 -13.94
N ASP A 320 -3.40 18.19 -14.65
CA ASP A 320 -4.64 18.69 -14.06
C ASP A 320 -5.21 17.70 -13.02
N PRO A 321 -5.76 18.21 -11.90
CA PRO A 321 -6.27 17.37 -10.84
C PRO A 321 -7.55 16.65 -11.27
N LEU A 322 -7.53 15.33 -11.19
CA LEU A 322 -8.69 14.47 -11.42
C LEU A 322 -8.75 13.41 -10.31
N PRO A 323 -9.95 13.07 -9.82
CA PRO A 323 -10.10 12.03 -8.81
C PRO A 323 -9.87 10.62 -9.37
N TYR A 324 -9.63 10.50 -10.68
CA TYR A 324 -9.28 9.25 -11.33
C TYR A 324 -8.45 9.54 -12.59
N TYR A 325 -7.40 8.73 -12.80
CA TYR A 325 -6.59 8.74 -14.00
C TYR A 325 -6.62 7.35 -14.64
N LYS A 326 -6.75 7.29 -15.98
CA LYS A 326 -6.52 6.04 -16.71
C LYS A 326 -5.03 5.73 -16.80
N GLU A 327 -4.24 6.76 -17.06
CA GLU A 327 -2.78 6.72 -17.11
C GLU A 327 -2.23 7.98 -16.46
N ARG A 328 -1.08 7.84 -15.79
CA ARG A 328 -0.35 8.92 -15.16
C ARG A 328 0.92 9.20 -15.95
N PRO A 329 1.00 10.35 -16.66
CA PRO A 329 2.20 10.72 -17.40
C PRO A 329 3.43 10.82 -16.51
N GLY A 330 4.60 10.61 -17.12
CA GLY A 330 5.88 10.55 -16.43
C GLY A 330 6.89 9.71 -17.18
N ARG A 331 7.95 9.32 -16.47
CA ARG A 331 9.01 8.44 -16.99
C ARG A 331 9.65 7.62 -15.88
N TRP A 332 10.27 6.50 -16.26
CA TRP A 332 11.11 5.74 -15.35
C TRP A 332 12.43 6.48 -15.10
N VAL A 333 12.80 6.61 -13.83
CA VAL A 333 14.12 7.04 -13.37
C VAL A 333 14.67 6.00 -12.40
N ALA A 334 15.98 5.99 -12.17
CA ALA A 334 16.56 4.99 -11.29
C ALA A 334 17.74 5.51 -10.44
N GLU A 335 17.90 4.86 -9.29
CA GLU A 335 18.97 5.09 -8.35
C GLU A 335 19.79 3.80 -8.14
N PRO A 336 21.13 3.85 -8.35
CA PRO A 336 21.97 2.67 -8.18
C PRO A 336 22.08 2.22 -6.71
N SER A 337 21.86 3.14 -5.78
CA SER A 337 21.82 2.90 -4.34
C SER A 337 20.72 3.71 -3.68
N TRP A 338 20.23 3.24 -2.54
CA TRP A 338 19.31 3.98 -1.71
C TRP A 338 19.75 3.93 -0.25
N PRO A 339 19.79 5.06 0.49
CA PRO A 339 19.54 6.43 0.01
C PRO A 339 20.50 6.87 -1.12
N SER A 340 20.03 7.76 -2.01
CA SER A 340 20.83 8.20 -3.17
C SER A 340 21.64 9.45 -2.89
N LEU A 341 22.88 9.48 -3.37
CA LEU A 341 23.73 10.67 -3.36
C LEU A 341 23.27 11.76 -4.35
N ARG A 342 22.40 11.41 -5.30
CA ARG A 342 21.84 12.33 -6.32
C ARG A 342 20.68 13.18 -5.78
N ILE A 343 20.21 12.89 -4.57
CA ILE A 343 19.14 13.61 -3.90
C ILE A 343 19.76 14.58 -2.90
N LYS A 344 19.33 15.84 -2.94
CA LYS A 344 19.81 16.93 -2.09
C LYS A 344 18.64 17.63 -1.44
N ASP A 345 18.75 17.82 -0.14
CA ASP A 345 17.78 18.59 0.63
C ASP A 345 17.86 20.08 0.25
N GLU A 346 16.76 20.62 -0.28
CA GLU A 346 16.60 22.03 -0.56
C GLU A 346 15.59 22.66 0.41
N LYS A 347 16.01 23.73 1.09
CA LYS A 347 15.21 24.39 2.13
C LYS A 347 14.43 25.59 1.58
N TRP A 348 13.19 25.69 2.04
CA TRP A 348 12.24 26.75 1.71
C TRP A 348 11.56 27.23 3.00
N PHE A 349 11.68 28.52 3.31
CA PHE A 349 11.10 29.13 4.50
C PHE A 349 9.67 29.58 4.22
N LEU A 350 8.80 29.37 5.20
CA LEU A 350 7.39 29.75 5.16
C LEU A 350 7.25 31.22 5.58
N HIS A 351 6.58 32.03 4.75
CA HIS A 351 6.23 33.43 5.04
C HIS A 351 4.74 33.64 4.75
N PRO A 352 4.08 34.66 5.32
CA PRO A 352 2.69 34.94 5.00
C PRO A 352 2.45 34.95 3.48
N ASN A 353 1.64 34.00 2.99
CA ASN A 353 1.31 33.80 1.58
C ASN A 353 2.50 33.57 0.63
N SER A 354 3.69 33.23 1.12
CA SER A 354 4.85 32.96 0.26
C SER A 354 5.81 31.90 0.81
N LEU A 355 6.52 31.24 -0.09
CA LEU A 355 7.50 30.19 0.17
C LEU A 355 8.79 30.56 -0.57
N SER A 356 9.91 30.70 0.13
CA SER A 356 11.16 31.13 -0.53
C SER A 356 12.43 30.56 0.10
N LYS A 357 13.52 30.52 -0.66
CA LYS A 357 14.83 30.01 -0.20
C LYS A 357 15.53 30.90 0.84
N LYS A 358 14.97 32.06 1.16
CA LYS A 358 15.53 33.01 2.15
C LYS A 358 14.55 33.20 3.29
N ALA A 359 15.07 33.12 4.52
CA ALA A 359 14.29 33.50 5.69
C ALA A 359 13.98 35.01 5.63
N GLN A 360 12.78 35.37 6.08
CA GLN A 360 12.29 36.73 6.22
C GLN A 360 11.78 36.91 7.66
N ARG A 361 11.03 37.98 7.92
CA ARG A 361 10.51 38.24 9.27
C ARG A 361 9.42 37.23 9.63
N SER A 362 9.51 36.65 10.83
CA SER A 362 8.46 35.76 11.35
C SER A 362 7.20 36.53 11.66
N GLU A 363 6.07 35.94 11.30
CA GLU A 363 4.73 36.36 11.70
C GLU A 363 4.00 35.19 12.36
N SER A 364 2.98 35.52 13.13
CA SER A 364 2.11 34.55 13.79
C SER A 364 0.87 34.33 12.93
N LEU A 365 0.64 33.10 12.50
CA LEU A 365 -0.50 32.72 11.67
C LEU A 365 -1.40 31.75 12.44
N LEU A 366 -2.71 31.97 12.39
CA LEU A 366 -3.69 31.07 13.01
C LEU A 366 -4.13 30.00 12.01
N ILE A 367 -4.15 28.74 12.44
CA ILE A 367 -4.69 27.61 11.70
C ILE A 367 -5.90 27.10 12.48
N GLN A 368 -7.08 27.32 11.93
CA GLN A 368 -8.36 26.87 12.47
C GLN A 368 -9.28 26.53 11.31
N THR A 369 -9.23 25.27 10.85
CA THR A 369 -9.94 24.85 9.64
C THR A 369 -11.35 24.32 9.94
N PRO A 370 -12.33 24.54 9.04
CA PRO A 370 -13.66 23.95 9.18
C PRO A 370 -13.62 22.42 9.31
N GLN A 371 -14.58 21.84 10.05
CA GLN A 371 -14.63 20.39 10.28
C GLN A 371 -14.92 19.58 9.00
N ASN A 372 -15.46 20.21 7.96
CA ASN A 372 -15.69 19.60 6.65
C ASN A 372 -14.55 19.89 5.65
N MET A 373 -13.40 20.40 6.11
CA MET A 373 -12.21 20.54 5.28
C MET A 373 -11.59 19.16 5.03
N GLY A 374 -11.34 18.83 3.77
CA GLY A 374 -10.78 17.53 3.35
C GLY A 374 -11.68 16.73 2.40
N THR A 375 -12.85 17.24 2.03
CA THR A 375 -13.77 16.50 1.14
C THR A 375 -13.19 16.21 -0.27
N GLN A 376 -12.12 16.90 -0.67
CA GLN A 376 -11.43 16.70 -1.94
C GLN A 376 -10.22 15.74 -1.84
N GLN A 377 -9.96 15.12 -0.68
CA GLN A 377 -8.76 14.28 -0.50
C GLN A 377 -8.82 12.92 -1.20
N GLY A 378 -10.02 12.38 -1.43
CA GLY A 378 -10.21 10.98 -1.82
C GLY A 378 -10.07 10.04 -0.63
N GLU A 379 -9.80 8.76 -0.91
CA GLU A 379 -9.55 7.73 0.10
C GLU A 379 -8.04 7.63 0.44
N TRP A 380 -7.69 6.94 1.53
CA TRP A 380 -6.28 6.75 1.92
C TRP A 380 -5.64 5.64 1.07
N VAL A 381 -6.25 4.46 0.99
CA VAL A 381 -5.92 3.46 -0.03
C VAL A 381 -6.78 3.67 -1.28
N LEU A 382 -6.14 3.97 -2.41
CA LEU A 382 -6.82 3.96 -3.71
C LEU A 382 -6.78 2.55 -4.28
N PHE A 383 -7.90 2.10 -4.84
CA PHE A 383 -8.01 0.81 -5.55
C PHE A 383 -8.03 1.00 -7.07
N GLY A 384 -7.88 2.23 -7.57
CA GLY A 384 -7.97 2.56 -9.00
C GLY A 384 -9.41 2.51 -9.51
N LEU A 385 -10.36 2.89 -8.64
CA LEU A 385 -11.79 3.02 -8.90
C LEU A 385 -12.11 4.47 -9.29
N ASP A 386 -13.13 4.66 -10.11
CA ASP A 386 -13.54 6.00 -10.54
C ASP A 386 -14.82 6.39 -9.78
N PRO A 387 -14.79 7.35 -8.83
CA PRO A 387 -13.65 8.11 -8.30
C PRO A 387 -13.19 7.66 -6.90
N ASP A 388 -11.89 7.44 -6.69
CA ASP A 388 -11.28 7.17 -5.37
C ASP A 388 -10.09 8.07 -4.99
N GLY A 389 -9.50 8.80 -5.95
CA GLY A 389 -8.36 9.66 -5.74
C GLY A 389 -8.71 11.12 -5.38
N PRO A 390 -7.68 11.94 -5.07
CA PRO A 390 -7.87 13.35 -4.76
C PRO A 390 -8.39 14.14 -5.95
N ALA A 391 -9.39 14.97 -5.70
CA ALA A 391 -9.87 15.95 -6.66
C ALA A 391 -9.04 17.25 -6.57
N ASP A 392 -9.46 18.27 -7.31
CA ASP A 392 -8.86 19.60 -7.27
C ASP A 392 -8.86 20.19 -5.86
N GLN A 393 -7.67 20.53 -5.38
CA GLN A 393 -7.45 20.98 -4.01
C GLN A 393 -7.88 22.43 -3.77
N ARG A 394 -8.26 23.22 -4.78
CA ARG A 394 -8.64 24.64 -4.62
C ARG A 394 -9.64 24.90 -3.48
N LYS A 395 -10.64 24.04 -3.30
CA LYS A 395 -11.64 24.16 -2.22
C LYS A 395 -11.02 23.96 -0.84
N ASP A 396 -10.20 22.94 -0.69
CA ASP A 396 -9.54 22.62 0.58
C ASP A 396 -8.38 23.60 0.86
N ASP A 397 -7.71 24.12 -0.17
CA ASP A 397 -6.71 25.19 -0.08
C ASP A 397 -7.32 26.50 0.41
N GLY A 398 -8.51 26.87 -0.10
CA GLY A 398 -9.23 28.08 0.34
C GLY A 398 -9.68 28.04 1.81
N ALA A 399 -9.66 26.87 2.44
CA ALA A 399 -9.96 26.68 3.85
C ALA A 399 -8.70 26.50 4.72
N SER A 400 -7.50 26.54 4.13
CA SER A 400 -6.21 26.27 4.78
C SER A 400 -5.31 27.50 4.82
N VAL A 401 -4.24 27.45 5.62
CA VAL A 401 -3.15 28.43 5.53
C VAL A 401 -2.18 27.98 4.45
N VAL A 402 -2.00 28.78 3.40
CA VAL A 402 -1.23 28.40 2.22
C VAL A 402 0.06 29.22 2.06
N PHE A 403 1.11 28.56 1.55
CA PHE A 403 2.42 29.14 1.28
C PHE A 403 2.83 28.79 -0.14
N ASP A 404 2.98 29.80 -1.00
CA ASP A 404 3.27 29.62 -2.43
C ASP A 404 4.67 30.05 -2.80
N SER A 405 5.39 29.23 -3.57
CA SER A 405 6.59 29.71 -4.25
C SER A 405 6.23 30.77 -5.29
N GLU A 406 7.22 31.55 -5.73
CA GLU A 406 7.13 32.18 -7.04
C GLU A 406 6.95 31.12 -8.14
N PRO A 407 6.36 31.45 -9.31
CA PRO A 407 6.29 30.53 -10.41
C PRO A 407 7.70 30.03 -10.74
N LEU A 408 7.87 28.72 -10.84
CA LEU A 408 9.15 28.11 -11.12
C LEU A 408 9.63 28.55 -12.50
N THR A 409 10.90 28.95 -12.60
CA THR A 409 11.51 29.30 -13.89
C THR A 409 12.01 28.07 -14.65
N GLU A 410 12.21 26.96 -13.95
CA GLU A 410 12.71 25.68 -14.46
C GLU A 410 11.98 24.52 -13.78
N SER A 411 12.07 23.32 -14.37
CA SER A 411 11.49 22.13 -13.75
C SER A 411 12.20 21.78 -12.44
N LEU A 412 11.46 21.41 -11.40
CA LEU A 412 12.03 20.92 -10.14
C LEU A 412 11.52 19.49 -9.89
N GLU A 413 12.45 18.55 -9.81
CA GLU A 413 12.15 17.15 -9.52
C GLU A 413 12.45 16.82 -8.07
N ILE A 414 11.49 16.20 -7.39
CA ILE A 414 11.69 15.62 -6.06
C ILE A 414 11.60 14.10 -6.14
N LEU A 415 12.44 13.42 -5.35
CA LEU A 415 12.35 11.99 -5.11
C LEU A 415 12.70 11.71 -3.64
N GLY A 416 11.73 11.19 -2.89
CA GLY A 416 11.87 10.85 -1.47
C GLY A 416 10.85 11.58 -0.61
N THR A 417 11.12 11.67 0.70
CA THR A 417 10.23 12.25 1.73
C THR A 417 10.40 13.78 1.84
N PRO A 418 9.44 14.64 1.44
CA PRO A 418 9.43 16.04 1.84
C PRO A 418 9.23 16.17 3.35
N LYS A 419 9.83 17.17 3.99
CA LYS A 419 9.77 17.34 5.44
C LYS A 419 9.45 18.77 5.81
N LEU A 420 8.52 18.97 6.73
CA LEU A 420 8.27 20.25 7.37
C LEU A 420 8.89 20.28 8.77
N ARG A 421 9.57 21.36 9.10
CA ARG A 421 9.86 21.73 10.48
C ARG A 421 8.99 22.91 10.81
N LEU A 422 8.08 22.73 11.77
CA LEU A 422 7.11 23.75 12.15
C LEU A 422 7.36 24.17 13.59
N ARG A 423 7.27 25.48 13.83
CA ARG A 423 7.27 26.05 15.17
C ARG A 423 5.88 26.56 15.48
N LEU A 424 5.18 25.89 16.40
CA LEU A 424 3.76 26.16 16.64
C LEU A 424 3.34 25.94 18.08
N SER A 425 2.21 26.52 18.48
CA SER A 425 1.51 26.24 19.73
C SER A 425 0.05 25.85 19.46
N SER A 426 -0.59 25.18 20.42
CA SER A 426 -2.03 24.90 20.41
C SER A 426 -2.70 25.59 21.60
N ASP A 427 -3.97 25.95 21.46
CA ASP A 427 -4.86 26.34 22.57
C ASP A 427 -5.40 25.13 23.36
N GLN A 428 -5.23 23.91 22.83
CA GLN A 428 -5.67 22.66 23.46
C GLN A 428 -4.49 21.76 23.83
N SER A 429 -4.80 20.75 24.66
CA SER A 429 -3.83 19.71 25.05
C SER A 429 -3.66 18.59 24.03
N ASN A 430 -4.63 18.43 23.12
CA ASN A 430 -4.60 17.50 22.00
C ASN A 430 -4.90 18.25 20.70
N ALA A 431 -4.07 18.02 19.70
CA ALA A 431 -4.19 18.62 18.39
C ALA A 431 -3.36 17.84 17.38
N PHE A 432 -3.75 17.91 16.11
CA PHE A 432 -2.91 17.46 15.01
C PHE A 432 -2.75 18.56 13.96
N ILE A 433 -1.70 18.42 13.16
CA ILE A 433 -1.46 19.23 11.97
C ILE A 433 -1.44 18.30 10.75
N ALA A 434 -2.10 18.72 9.69
CA ALA A 434 -2.03 18.11 8.37
C ALA A 434 -1.37 19.11 7.40
N ALA A 435 -0.49 18.59 6.55
CA ALA A 435 0.17 19.37 5.51
C ALA A 435 -0.03 18.69 4.16
N ARG A 436 -0.39 19.47 3.15
CA ARG A 436 -0.49 19.03 1.75
C ARG A 436 0.53 19.79 0.92
N LEU A 437 1.35 19.06 0.17
CA LEU A 437 2.21 19.61 -0.87
C LEU A 437 1.45 19.53 -2.19
N ASN A 438 1.18 20.68 -2.79
CA ASN A 438 0.42 20.81 -4.02
C ASN A 438 1.28 21.42 -5.14
N ASP A 439 1.00 20.97 -6.36
CA ASP A 439 1.49 21.54 -7.60
C ASP A 439 0.39 22.43 -8.20
N VAL A 440 0.63 23.74 -8.22
CA VAL A 440 -0.35 24.74 -8.64
C VAL A 440 -0.04 25.20 -10.05
N ALA A 441 -0.93 24.89 -11.00
CA ALA A 441 -0.80 25.27 -12.39
C ALA A 441 -1.01 26.79 -12.61
N PRO A 442 -0.56 27.36 -13.75
CA PRO A 442 -0.73 28.79 -14.05
C PRO A 442 -2.17 29.30 -14.05
N ASP A 443 -3.15 28.43 -14.29
CA ASP A 443 -4.59 28.74 -14.24
C ASP A 443 -5.18 28.63 -12.83
N GLY A 444 -4.37 28.21 -11.84
CA GLY A 444 -4.73 28.03 -10.44
C GLY A 444 -5.25 26.65 -10.07
N ALA A 445 -5.35 25.69 -11.00
CA ALA A 445 -5.66 24.31 -10.65
C ALA A 445 -4.62 23.77 -9.65
N SER A 446 -5.07 23.06 -8.61
CA SER A 446 -4.20 22.61 -7.50
C SER A 446 -4.24 21.09 -7.39
N THR A 447 -3.13 20.45 -7.78
CA THR A 447 -2.97 18.99 -7.76
C THR A 447 -2.21 18.57 -6.51
N ARG A 448 -2.78 17.66 -5.71
CA ARG A 448 -2.10 17.08 -4.53
C ARG A 448 -0.94 16.20 -4.99
N VAL A 449 0.28 16.56 -4.60
CA VAL A 449 1.50 15.78 -4.88
C VAL A 449 1.73 14.76 -3.79
N THR A 450 1.70 15.20 -2.53
CA THR A 450 1.82 14.34 -1.34
C THR A 450 1.25 15.07 -0.12
N PHE A 451 1.15 14.39 1.01
CA PHE A 451 0.65 14.93 2.27
C PHE A 451 1.33 14.26 3.46
N GLY A 452 1.23 14.89 4.62
CA GLY A 452 1.73 14.37 5.89
C GLY A 452 0.83 14.80 7.03
N ILE A 453 0.80 13.99 8.08
CA ILE A 453 0.00 14.23 9.28
C ILE A 453 0.87 14.00 10.51
N LEU A 454 0.66 14.80 11.55
CA LEU A 454 1.25 14.57 12.86
C LEU A 454 0.25 14.95 13.95
N ASN A 455 -0.12 13.98 14.77
CA ASN A 455 -0.67 14.24 16.09
C ASN A 455 0.44 14.85 16.95
N LEU A 456 0.25 16.09 17.38
CA LEU A 456 1.26 16.88 18.07
C LEU A 456 1.58 16.33 19.47
N THR A 457 0.71 15.48 20.03
CA THR A 457 1.03 14.75 21.27
C THR A 457 2.05 13.64 21.02
N HIS A 458 2.18 13.15 19.78
CA HIS A 458 3.14 12.14 19.36
C HIS A 458 4.43 12.73 18.76
N ARG A 459 4.65 14.05 18.85
CA ARG A 459 5.79 14.78 18.27
C ARG A 459 7.18 14.17 18.59
N ASP A 460 7.30 13.53 19.76
CA ASP A 460 8.54 12.94 20.26
C ASP A 460 8.50 11.39 20.28
N SER A 461 7.30 10.79 20.35
CA SER A 461 7.12 9.33 20.41
C SER A 461 5.69 8.91 20.08
N HIS A 462 5.53 7.89 19.24
CA HIS A 462 4.23 7.24 19.03
C HIS A 462 3.86 6.22 20.12
N GLU A 463 4.84 5.75 20.88
CA GLU A 463 4.65 4.80 21.99
C GLU A 463 4.24 5.54 23.28
N ASN A 464 4.91 6.66 23.56
CA ASN A 464 4.73 7.44 24.78
C ASN A 464 4.34 8.90 24.43
N PRO A 465 3.10 9.13 23.93
CA PRO A 465 2.66 10.47 23.59
C PRO A 465 2.50 11.33 24.84
N GLU A 466 2.82 12.62 24.71
CA GLU A 466 2.73 13.61 25.78
C GLU A 466 1.77 14.75 25.41
N PRO A 467 0.85 15.13 26.29
CA PRO A 467 -0.08 16.23 26.02
C PRO A 467 0.66 17.55 25.77
N LEU A 468 0.04 18.41 24.97
CA LEU A 468 0.49 19.78 24.80
C LEU A 468 0.12 20.61 26.03
N ALA A 469 0.97 21.55 26.40
CA ALA A 469 0.62 22.63 27.30
C ALA A 469 0.04 23.79 26.47
N PRO A 470 -1.22 24.19 26.67
CA PRO A 470 -1.83 25.29 25.92
C PRO A 470 -0.95 26.56 25.91
N GLY A 471 -0.75 27.13 24.73
CA GLY A 471 0.07 28.32 24.50
C GLY A 471 1.59 28.10 24.55
N LYS A 472 2.08 26.91 24.94
CA LYS A 472 3.50 26.58 24.83
C LYS A 472 3.86 26.34 23.36
N VAL A 473 4.97 26.93 22.93
CA VAL A 473 5.53 26.74 21.58
C VAL A 473 6.38 25.47 21.55
N TYR A 474 6.20 24.69 20.48
CA TYR A 474 6.89 23.45 20.18
C TYR A 474 7.52 23.54 18.78
N ASP A 475 8.71 22.97 18.64
CA ASP A 475 9.32 22.69 17.35
C ASP A 475 9.01 21.23 17.00
N VAL A 476 8.35 20.99 15.87
CA VAL A 476 7.94 19.65 15.42
C VAL A 476 8.46 19.35 14.02
N CYS A 477 8.77 18.08 13.76
CA CYS A 477 9.15 17.59 12.44
C CYS A 477 8.02 16.73 11.88
N LEU A 478 7.49 17.13 10.73
CA LEU A 478 6.40 16.46 10.03
C LEU A 478 6.94 15.92 8.69
N PRO A 479 7.19 14.61 8.55
CA PRO A 479 7.41 14.01 7.24
C PRO A 479 6.10 13.96 6.44
N LEU A 480 6.18 14.19 5.14
CA LEU A 480 5.13 13.90 4.17
C LEU A 480 5.44 12.55 3.50
N ASN A 481 4.46 11.91 2.87
CA ASN A 481 4.70 10.66 2.15
C ASN A 481 5.75 10.82 1.05
N ASP A 482 6.56 9.79 0.86
CA ASP A 482 7.52 9.66 -0.21
C ASP A 482 6.84 9.80 -1.57
N ILE A 483 7.49 10.52 -2.48
CA ILE A 483 6.95 10.76 -3.82
C ILE A 483 8.07 10.99 -4.84
N ALA A 484 7.80 10.66 -6.09
CA ALA A 484 8.55 11.14 -7.24
C ALA A 484 7.66 12.05 -8.11
N HIS A 485 7.98 13.34 -8.13
CA HIS A 485 7.19 14.34 -8.87
C HIS A 485 8.06 15.41 -9.52
N SER A 486 7.70 15.79 -10.74
CA SER A 486 8.33 16.86 -11.52
C SER A 486 7.40 18.06 -11.64
N PHE A 487 7.66 19.10 -10.84
CA PHE A 487 7.00 20.40 -10.98
C PHE A 487 7.47 21.10 -12.25
N GLN A 488 6.54 21.62 -13.06
CA GLN A 488 6.86 22.24 -14.35
C GLN A 488 7.14 23.76 -14.24
N PRO A 489 7.87 24.35 -15.19
CA PRO A 489 8.00 25.81 -15.29
C PRO A 489 6.65 26.51 -15.35
N GLY A 490 6.52 27.65 -14.68
CA GLY A 490 5.29 28.41 -14.54
C GLY A 490 4.35 27.93 -13.43
N HIS A 491 4.51 26.69 -12.95
CA HIS A 491 3.79 26.19 -11.78
C HIS A 491 4.36 26.75 -10.48
N ARG A 492 3.61 26.64 -9.39
CA ARG A 492 4.06 26.98 -8.04
C ARG A 492 4.05 25.74 -7.15
N ILE A 493 5.01 25.71 -6.23
CA ILE A 493 5.03 24.76 -5.12
C ILE A 493 4.20 25.37 -4.00
N ARG A 494 3.15 24.68 -3.56
CA ARG A 494 2.29 25.12 -2.47
C ARG A 494 2.38 24.16 -1.28
N ILE A 495 2.51 24.72 -0.08
CA ILE A 495 2.18 24.02 1.17
C ILE A 495 0.86 24.55 1.70
N SER A 496 -0.10 23.66 1.92
CA SER A 496 -1.38 23.96 2.59
C SER A 496 -1.39 23.31 3.97
N LEU A 497 -1.50 24.11 5.03
CA LEU A 497 -1.56 23.66 6.43
C LEU A 497 -2.99 23.74 6.98
N SER A 498 -3.42 22.66 7.62
CA SER A 498 -4.73 22.53 8.26
C SER A 498 -4.67 21.72 9.56
N ASN A 499 -5.69 21.83 10.39
CA ASN A 499 -5.84 21.02 11.62
C ASN A 499 -7.12 20.16 11.62
N THR A 500 -7.65 19.94 10.42
CA THR A 500 -8.70 18.98 10.05
C THR A 500 -8.22 18.30 8.77
N LEU A 501 -8.71 17.10 8.44
CA LEU A 501 -8.62 16.49 7.11
C LEU A 501 -9.70 15.40 6.95
N TRP A 502 -10.95 15.75 7.20
CA TRP A 502 -12.09 14.83 7.19
C TRP A 502 -12.65 14.66 5.76
N PRO A 503 -13.09 13.46 5.33
CA PRO A 503 -13.26 12.24 6.12
C PRO A 503 -12.02 11.36 6.27
N LEU A 504 -10.92 11.64 5.58
CA LEU A 504 -9.71 10.81 5.61
C LEU A 504 -9.23 10.50 7.04
N LEU A 505 -9.33 11.50 7.92
CA LEU A 505 -8.93 11.41 9.32
C LEU A 505 -10.09 11.63 10.26
N TRP A 506 -10.01 10.96 11.42
CA TRP A 506 -10.86 11.30 12.55
C TRP A 506 -10.53 12.70 13.09
N PRO A 507 -11.56 13.49 13.44
CA PRO A 507 -11.36 14.84 13.95
C PRO A 507 -10.73 14.83 15.34
N SER A 508 -10.14 15.97 15.72
CA SER A 508 -9.77 16.19 17.12
C SER A 508 -11.02 16.15 18.02
N PRO A 509 -10.92 15.68 19.27
CA PRO A 509 -12.08 15.56 20.16
C PRO A 509 -12.70 16.92 20.55
N GLU A 510 -11.94 18.00 20.41
CA GLU A 510 -12.35 19.37 20.70
C GLU A 510 -11.91 20.30 19.55
N PRO A 511 -12.58 21.44 19.32
CA PRO A 511 -12.10 22.46 18.40
C PRO A 511 -10.73 23.00 18.82
N VAL A 512 -9.80 23.07 17.87
CA VAL A 512 -8.41 23.50 18.09
C VAL A 512 -8.10 24.74 17.26
N THR A 513 -7.32 25.63 17.83
CA THR A 513 -6.59 26.69 17.11
C THR A 513 -5.09 26.46 17.27
N LEU A 514 -4.38 26.29 16.15
CA LEU A 514 -2.92 26.32 16.16
C LEU A 514 -2.43 27.72 15.84
N THR A 515 -1.32 28.11 16.46
CA THR A 515 -0.59 29.35 16.16
C THR A 515 0.78 28.98 15.63
N LEU A 516 1.07 29.32 14.37
CA LEU A 516 2.31 29.01 13.66
C LEU A 516 3.24 30.23 13.64
N GLU A 517 4.51 30.04 13.99
CA GLU A 517 5.60 30.99 13.75
C GLU A 517 6.21 30.73 12.35
N SER A 518 5.79 31.52 11.36
CA SER A 518 6.03 31.23 9.94
C SER A 518 7.52 31.16 9.55
N ALA A 519 8.30 32.22 9.78
CA ALA A 519 9.69 32.26 9.29
C ALA A 519 10.68 31.37 10.08
N SER A 520 10.26 30.88 11.25
CA SER A 520 10.96 29.83 12.01
C SER A 520 10.61 28.43 11.52
N SER A 521 9.68 28.33 10.56
CA SER A 521 9.22 27.09 9.96
C SER A 521 9.75 26.94 8.53
N GLU A 522 10.13 25.72 8.16
CA GLU A 522 10.75 25.42 6.87
C GLU A 522 10.21 24.12 6.25
N LEU A 523 10.05 24.12 4.93
CA LEU A 523 9.90 22.96 4.08
C LEU A 523 11.29 22.55 3.56
N THR A 524 11.60 21.27 3.64
CA THR A 524 12.76 20.65 2.98
C THR A 524 12.26 19.71 1.88
N LEU A 525 12.68 19.97 0.65
CA LEU A 525 12.37 19.15 -0.52
C LEU A 525 13.57 18.26 -0.88
N PRO A 526 13.36 16.95 -1.13
CA PRO A 526 14.42 16.04 -1.55
C PRO A 526 14.64 16.16 -3.07
N VAL A 527 15.35 17.21 -3.49
CA VAL A 527 15.55 17.56 -4.89
C VAL A 527 16.49 16.57 -5.57
N ARG A 528 16.05 15.96 -6.67
CA ARG A 528 16.86 15.07 -7.49
C ARG A 528 17.58 15.86 -8.58
N THR A 529 18.90 15.93 -8.51
CA THR A 529 19.68 16.86 -9.36
C THR A 529 20.33 16.23 -10.59
N ASP A 530 20.61 14.92 -10.59
CA ASP A 530 21.31 14.22 -11.68
C ASP A 530 20.37 13.24 -12.39
N ARG A 531 20.23 13.39 -13.71
CA ARG A 531 19.35 12.59 -14.58
C ARG A 531 20.14 11.62 -15.48
N ARG A 532 21.47 11.56 -15.35
CA ARG A 532 22.31 10.73 -16.23
C ARG A 532 21.98 9.24 -16.06
N GLY A 533 21.79 8.58 -17.20
CA GLY A 533 21.47 7.15 -17.28
C GLY A 533 19.98 6.82 -17.22
N ASP A 534 19.09 7.79 -16.92
CA ASP A 534 17.64 7.52 -16.94
C ASP A 534 17.15 7.17 -18.36
N ASP A 535 17.64 7.89 -19.38
CA ASP A 535 17.32 7.65 -20.79
C ASP A 535 17.92 6.33 -21.33
N GLU A 536 18.85 5.73 -20.59
CA GLU A 536 19.50 4.45 -20.92
C GLU A 536 18.83 3.26 -20.23
N LEU A 537 17.81 3.49 -19.40
CA LEU A 537 17.09 2.42 -18.70
C LEU A 537 16.38 1.51 -19.70
N ALA A 538 16.64 0.22 -19.60
CA ALA A 538 15.93 -0.78 -20.38
C ALA A 538 14.41 -0.64 -20.14
N PRO A 539 13.59 -0.47 -21.19
CA PRO A 539 12.16 -0.38 -21.03
C PRO A 539 11.61 -1.69 -20.48
N PHE A 540 10.60 -1.61 -19.62
CA PHE A 540 9.84 -2.81 -19.27
C PHE A 540 9.12 -3.34 -20.50
N ALA A 541 9.04 -4.67 -20.62
CA ALA A 541 8.20 -5.30 -21.62
C ALA A 541 6.72 -4.90 -21.43
N PRO A 542 5.89 -4.96 -22.48
CA PRO A 542 4.44 -4.85 -22.32
C PRO A 542 3.88 -5.89 -21.33
N PRO A 543 2.85 -5.56 -20.55
CA PRO A 543 2.25 -6.48 -19.58
C PRO A 543 1.71 -7.75 -20.24
N GLU A 544 2.10 -8.91 -19.71
CA GLU A 544 1.52 -10.22 -20.04
C GLU A 544 0.74 -10.79 -18.85
N SER A 545 -0.17 -11.72 -19.14
CA SER A 545 -0.87 -12.55 -18.14
C SER A 545 -1.15 -13.94 -18.69
N ALA A 546 -1.48 -14.88 -17.79
CA ALA A 546 -2.21 -16.08 -18.17
C ALA A 546 -3.66 -15.75 -18.58
N PRO A 547 -4.41 -16.71 -19.14
CA PRO A 547 -5.81 -16.51 -19.50
C PRO A 547 -6.65 -16.13 -18.28
N PRO A 548 -7.55 -15.14 -18.39
CA PRO A 548 -8.48 -14.79 -17.32
C PRO A 548 -9.42 -15.95 -17.01
N GLN A 549 -10.03 -15.94 -15.83
CA GLN A 549 -11.07 -16.89 -15.51
C GLN A 549 -12.30 -16.64 -16.39
N SER A 550 -12.99 -17.72 -16.79
CA SER A 550 -14.26 -17.59 -17.49
C SER A 550 -15.36 -17.18 -16.51
N THR A 551 -15.95 -16.01 -16.75
CA THR A 551 -17.00 -15.45 -15.91
C THR A 551 -18.13 -14.87 -16.73
N THR A 552 -19.37 -15.05 -16.24
CA THR A 552 -20.55 -14.36 -16.73
C THR A 552 -20.91 -13.21 -15.79
N GLN A 553 -20.90 -11.97 -16.28
CA GLN A 553 -21.41 -10.83 -15.51
C GLN A 553 -22.93 -10.88 -15.44
N ILE A 554 -23.48 -10.91 -14.23
CA ILE A 554 -24.92 -10.90 -13.97
C ILE A 554 -25.39 -9.49 -13.65
N GLN A 555 -24.65 -8.77 -12.81
CA GLN A 555 -24.91 -7.36 -12.49
C GLN A 555 -23.61 -6.57 -12.65
N PRO A 556 -23.66 -5.36 -13.23
CA PRO A 556 -22.49 -4.53 -13.40
C PRO A 556 -22.01 -3.95 -12.07
N GLU A 557 -20.71 -3.67 -11.99
CA GLU A 557 -20.12 -2.90 -10.89
C GLU A 557 -20.61 -1.44 -10.90
N SER A 558 -20.71 -0.85 -9.72
CA SER A 558 -21.06 0.56 -9.52
C SER A 558 -20.19 1.17 -8.42
N PHE A 559 -19.44 2.21 -8.79
CA PHE A 559 -18.65 2.99 -7.85
C PHE A 559 -19.11 4.44 -7.92
N SER A 560 -19.37 5.04 -6.77
CA SER A 560 -19.70 6.46 -6.71
C SER A 560 -19.29 7.07 -5.38
N ARG A 561 -18.86 8.34 -5.46
CA ARG A 561 -18.52 9.15 -4.30
C ARG A 561 -19.15 10.53 -4.47
N TRP A 562 -19.84 11.02 -3.44
CA TRP A 562 -20.44 12.34 -3.47
C TRP A 562 -20.52 12.97 -2.08
N VAL A 563 -20.70 14.28 -2.06
CA VAL A 563 -20.80 15.08 -0.83
C VAL A 563 -22.11 15.82 -0.83
N GLU A 564 -22.90 15.63 0.22
CA GLU A 564 -24.15 16.36 0.47
C GLU A 564 -23.90 17.45 1.51
N ARG A 565 -24.43 18.65 1.26
CA ARG A 565 -24.35 19.78 2.18
C ARG A 565 -25.75 20.34 2.41
N ASP A 566 -26.15 20.34 3.67
CA ASP A 566 -27.38 20.95 4.14
C ASP A 566 -27.01 22.22 4.91
N GLU A 567 -27.14 23.37 4.25
CA GLU A 567 -26.81 24.68 4.82
C GLU A 567 -27.80 25.11 5.92
N ALA A 568 -29.04 24.61 5.89
CA ALA A 568 -30.04 24.95 6.90
C ALA A 568 -29.71 24.30 8.25
N ASN A 569 -29.19 23.06 8.20
CA ASN A 569 -28.81 22.29 9.38
C ASN A 569 -27.31 22.31 9.69
N GLY A 570 -26.49 22.88 8.80
CA GLY A 570 -25.03 22.93 8.95
C GLY A 570 -24.34 21.57 8.85
N THR A 571 -24.96 20.60 8.16
CA THR A 571 -24.43 19.23 8.08
C THR A 571 -23.77 18.95 6.74
N THR A 572 -22.62 18.27 6.77
CA THR A 572 -21.95 17.72 5.59
C THR A 572 -21.92 16.20 5.71
N ARG A 573 -22.25 15.48 4.63
CA ARG A 573 -22.13 14.01 4.54
C ARG A 573 -21.27 13.65 3.35
N ALA A 574 -20.27 12.81 3.57
CA ALA A 574 -19.50 12.18 2.50
C ALA A 574 -20.04 10.75 2.33
N ASN A 575 -20.41 10.40 1.12
CA ASN A 575 -20.96 9.09 0.77
C ASN A 575 -20.02 8.40 -0.21
N LEU A 576 -19.77 7.11 0.02
CA LEU A 576 -19.01 6.22 -0.84
C LEU A 576 -19.82 4.94 -1.03
N LEU A 577 -20.05 4.57 -2.28
CA LEU A 577 -20.65 3.31 -2.68
C LEU A 577 -19.62 2.52 -3.49
N ILE A 578 -19.29 1.32 -3.01
CA ILE A 578 -18.46 0.36 -3.70
C ILE A 578 -19.31 -0.90 -3.89
N ASP A 579 -19.83 -1.06 -5.10
CA ASP A 579 -20.53 -2.25 -5.53
C ASP A 579 -19.72 -2.94 -6.63
N THR A 580 -19.18 -4.11 -6.32
CA THR A 580 -18.44 -4.97 -7.25
C THR A 580 -19.35 -5.68 -8.27
N GLY A 581 -20.66 -5.49 -8.19
CA GLY A 581 -21.64 -6.17 -9.01
C GLY A 581 -21.78 -7.64 -8.63
N LEU A 582 -22.35 -8.44 -9.53
CA LEU A 582 -22.55 -9.87 -9.34
C LEU A 582 -21.95 -10.63 -10.53
N LEU A 583 -21.04 -11.56 -10.24
CA LEU A 583 -20.36 -12.39 -11.23
C LEU A 583 -20.67 -13.86 -10.98
N ARG A 584 -20.79 -14.64 -12.06
CA ARG A 584 -20.82 -16.10 -12.02
C ARG A 584 -19.53 -16.66 -12.59
N LEU A 585 -18.89 -17.55 -11.85
CA LEU A 585 -17.73 -18.30 -12.31
C LEU A 585 -18.19 -19.49 -13.15
N ASP A 586 -17.91 -19.49 -14.45
CA ASP A 586 -18.50 -20.46 -15.40
C ASP A 586 -18.00 -21.89 -15.16
N SER A 587 -16.82 -22.04 -14.57
CA SER A 587 -16.20 -23.34 -14.26
C SER A 587 -17.01 -24.18 -13.27
N HIS A 588 -17.75 -23.54 -12.35
CA HIS A 588 -18.48 -24.24 -11.29
C HIS A 588 -19.83 -23.59 -10.93
N GLY A 589 -20.26 -22.56 -11.66
CA GLY A 589 -21.56 -21.90 -11.49
C GLY A 589 -21.71 -21.08 -10.20
N TRP A 590 -20.62 -20.82 -9.48
CA TRP A 590 -20.65 -20.05 -8.22
C TRP A 590 -20.85 -18.58 -8.52
N GLU A 591 -21.78 -17.95 -7.79
CA GLU A 591 -22.07 -16.52 -7.91
C GLU A 591 -21.52 -15.78 -6.69
N HIS A 592 -20.77 -14.71 -6.92
CA HIS A 592 -20.21 -13.87 -5.87
C HIS A 592 -20.17 -12.40 -6.30
N GLY A 593 -20.18 -11.50 -5.33
CA GLY A 593 -20.40 -10.08 -5.54
C GLY A 593 -20.83 -9.38 -4.26
N SER A 594 -21.13 -8.09 -4.36
CA SER A 594 -21.66 -7.24 -3.28
C SER A 594 -23.13 -6.89 -3.46
#